data_AF-A0A8H3U1C5-F1
#
_entry.id   AF-A0A8H3U1C5-F1
#
_cell.length_a   1.000
_cell.length_b   1.000
_cell.length_c   1.000
_cell.angle_alpha   90.00
_cell.angle_beta   90.00
_cell.angle_gamma   90.00
#
_symmetry.space_group_name_H-M   'P 1'
#
loop_
_entity.id
_entity.type
_entity.pdbx_description
1 polymer ?
#
loop_
_entity_poly.entity_id
_entity_poly.type
_entity_poly.pdbx_seq_one_letter_code
_entity_poly.pdbx_strand_id
1 'polypeptide(L)'
;MGTSLPRYLEMKMYQALRERCYDRIVVTGEYARTAPLEEVFQGEKTDKDFNWQRPTTLLVGKELHIRCFPGNDHVEHYAELIATFLEIQHRNGHRSLTLPSNVVYIPPSCSDTQKALHATNLKDLPPHVDTVVLGLVHRLDRLTGGAEWQGGSDGCFGWVVRKFNDRLVAFVGCRPSFWGDIASEIVHYLAASKRISEVLYFGKLGSVKKGIRPNNYLATGSSSYVSGQLVMWQNALEPSVNLVAPEHTIFGTHITLGSVLHETRDWLGELPASVDFVDPEIGMIA
;
A
#
# COMPACT_ATOMS: atom_id res chain seq x y z
N MET A 1 -6.79 12.36 9.35
CA MET A 1 -7.36 12.72 8.02
C MET A 1 -8.08 14.08 7.91
N GLY A 2 -8.83 14.56 8.91
CA GLY A 2 -9.33 15.95 8.98
C GLY A 2 -10.09 16.44 7.74
N THR A 3 -9.81 17.67 7.28
CA THR A 3 -10.42 18.27 6.09
C THR A 3 -10.02 17.59 4.77
N SER A 4 -9.02 16.72 4.78
CA SER A 4 -8.57 15.99 3.57
C SER A 4 -9.36 14.70 3.32
N LEU A 5 -10.15 14.23 4.29
CA LEU A 5 -10.88 12.96 4.19
C LEU A 5 -11.84 12.90 2.98
N PRO A 6 -12.69 13.90 2.70
CA PRO A 6 -13.62 13.82 1.57
C PRO A 6 -12.88 13.65 0.24
N ARG A 7 -11.83 14.44 0.01
CA ARG A 7 -11.00 14.34 -1.20
C ARG A 7 -10.33 12.97 -1.29
N TYR A 8 -9.84 12.43 -0.18
CA TYR A 8 -9.22 11.11 -0.15
C TYR A 8 -10.17 10.00 -0.59
N LEU A 9 -11.41 10.03 -0.06
CA LEU A 9 -12.46 9.07 -0.43
C LEU A 9 -12.84 9.22 -1.90
N GLU A 10 -13.10 10.43 -2.37
CA GLU A 10 -13.50 10.71 -3.76
C GLU A 10 -12.54 10.10 -4.80
N MET A 11 -11.23 10.14 -4.53
CA MET A 11 -10.21 9.57 -5.43
C MET A 11 -10.19 8.03 -5.50
N LYS A 12 -10.95 7.34 -4.65
CA LYS A 12 -10.89 5.88 -4.48
C LYS A 12 -12.25 5.17 -4.63
N MET A 13 -13.36 5.92 -4.68
CA MET A 13 -14.71 5.35 -4.67
C MET A 13 -15.28 5.11 -6.07
N TYR A 14 -15.70 3.87 -6.32
CA TYR A 14 -16.33 3.44 -7.57
C TYR A 14 -17.60 4.21 -7.90
N GLN A 15 -17.84 4.37 -9.20
CA GLN A 15 -19.04 4.96 -9.78
C GLN A 15 -20.28 4.19 -9.31
N ALA A 16 -20.20 2.86 -9.35
CA ALA A 16 -21.25 1.94 -8.93
C ALA A 16 -21.78 2.19 -7.51
N LEU A 17 -20.96 2.70 -6.58
CA LEU A 17 -21.34 3.03 -5.20
C LEU A 17 -22.22 4.28 -5.09
N ARG A 18 -22.26 5.10 -6.14
CA ARG A 18 -23.01 6.38 -6.20
C ARG A 18 -24.35 6.25 -6.90
N GLU A 19 -24.55 5.17 -7.66
CA GLU A 19 -25.64 5.07 -8.62
C GLU A 19 -26.87 4.35 -8.08
N ARG A 20 -26.69 3.38 -7.18
CA ARG A 20 -27.79 2.55 -6.67
C ARG A 20 -27.52 1.98 -5.28
N CYS A 21 -28.60 1.53 -4.66
CA CYS A 21 -28.57 0.71 -3.47
C CYS A 21 -28.27 -0.75 -3.83
N TYR A 22 -27.45 -1.40 -3.01
CA TYR A 22 -27.16 -2.82 -3.03
C TYR A 22 -27.70 -3.46 -1.76
N ASP A 23 -28.12 -4.71 -1.84
CA ASP A 23 -28.49 -5.47 -0.63
C ASP A 23 -27.26 -5.61 0.28
N ARG A 24 -26.09 -5.80 -0.34
CA ARG A 24 -24.79 -5.93 0.33
C ARG A 24 -23.64 -5.43 -0.56
N ILE A 25 -22.60 -4.90 0.07
CA ILE A 25 -21.29 -4.67 -0.56
C ILE A 25 -20.28 -5.58 0.12
N VAL A 26 -19.60 -6.44 -0.65
CA VAL A 26 -18.66 -7.43 -0.13
C VAL A 26 -17.26 -7.13 -0.64
N VAL A 27 -16.34 -6.77 0.26
CA VAL A 27 -14.93 -6.55 -0.07
C VAL A 27 -14.15 -7.84 0.15
N THR A 28 -13.40 -8.28 -0.85
CA THR A 28 -12.71 -9.59 -0.84
C THR A 28 -11.29 -9.48 -1.39
N GLY A 29 -10.42 -10.38 -0.93
CA GLY A 29 -9.07 -10.56 -1.47
C GLY A 29 -9.08 -11.50 -2.68
N GLU A 30 -9.51 -11.01 -3.83
CA GLU A 30 -9.49 -11.73 -5.10
C GLU A 30 -9.00 -10.79 -6.20
N TYR A 31 -7.75 -10.91 -6.64
CA TYR A 31 -7.25 -10.08 -7.73
C TYR A 31 -7.76 -10.61 -9.09
N ALA A 32 -8.76 -9.94 -9.66
CA ALA A 32 -9.29 -10.22 -10.99
C ALA A 32 -9.52 -8.93 -11.76
N ARG A 33 -9.07 -8.89 -13.02
CA ARG A 33 -9.16 -7.72 -13.91
C ARG A 33 -9.50 -8.15 -15.35
N THR A 34 -10.39 -9.13 -15.49
CA THR A 34 -10.73 -9.77 -16.77
C THR A 34 -12.04 -9.20 -17.32
N ALA A 35 -11.92 -8.16 -18.14
CA ALA A 35 -13.07 -7.65 -18.88
C ALA A 35 -13.71 -8.78 -19.73
N PRO A 36 -15.05 -8.81 -19.88
CA PRO A 36 -16.02 -7.81 -19.41
C PRO A 36 -16.64 -8.10 -18.04
N LEU A 37 -16.18 -9.15 -17.33
CA LEU A 37 -16.80 -9.60 -16.08
C LEU A 37 -16.54 -8.62 -14.95
N GLU A 38 -15.30 -8.14 -14.83
CA GLU A 38 -14.92 -7.13 -13.87
C GLU A 38 -14.93 -5.73 -14.47
N GLU A 39 -15.52 -4.79 -13.73
CA GLU A 39 -15.45 -3.37 -14.05
C GLU A 39 -14.24 -2.74 -13.32
N VAL A 40 -13.44 -2.00 -14.09
CA VAL A 40 -12.27 -1.27 -13.59
C VAL A 40 -12.67 0.14 -13.18
N PHE A 41 -12.13 0.62 -12.07
CA PHE A 41 -12.35 1.99 -11.63
C PHE A 41 -11.89 3.01 -12.67
N GLN A 42 -12.80 3.84 -13.17
CA GLN A 42 -12.45 4.82 -14.21
C GLN A 42 -11.56 5.98 -13.69
N GLY A 43 -11.41 6.12 -12.38
CA GLY A 43 -10.52 7.12 -11.76
C GLY A 43 -9.11 6.61 -11.49
N GLU A 44 -8.71 5.48 -12.08
CA GLU A 44 -7.33 5.01 -12.05
C GLU A 44 -6.38 6.05 -12.66
N LYS A 45 -5.19 6.17 -12.06
CA LYS A 45 -4.21 7.17 -12.48
C LYS A 45 -3.48 6.70 -13.73
N THR A 46 -3.46 7.52 -14.77
CA THR A 46 -2.75 7.23 -16.03
C THR A 46 -1.39 7.90 -16.12
N ASP A 47 -1.03 8.73 -15.13
CA ASP A 47 0.20 9.51 -15.06
C ASP A 47 1.32 8.80 -14.26
N LYS A 48 1.17 7.51 -13.96
CA LYS A 48 2.08 6.75 -13.09
C LYS A 48 2.35 5.35 -13.59
N ASP A 49 3.59 4.92 -13.42
CA ASP A 49 4.00 3.54 -13.72
C ASP A 49 3.43 2.52 -12.72
N PHE A 50 3.28 2.94 -11.45
CA PHE A 50 2.96 2.05 -10.32
C PHE A 50 1.95 2.68 -9.34
N ASN A 51 1.35 1.82 -8.50
CA ASN A 51 0.37 2.20 -7.47
C ASN A 51 -0.82 2.99 -8.04
N TRP A 52 -1.31 2.54 -9.19
CA TRP A 52 -2.44 3.16 -9.89
C TRP A 52 -3.63 2.22 -10.00
N GLN A 53 -3.41 0.91 -10.06
CA GLN A 53 -4.50 -0.06 -10.10
C GLN A 53 -5.21 -0.07 -8.75
N ARG A 54 -6.53 0.13 -8.84
CA ARG A 54 -7.47 0.00 -7.73
C ARG A 54 -8.11 -1.39 -7.78
N PRO A 55 -8.88 -1.78 -6.76
CA PRO A 55 -9.73 -2.96 -6.84
C PRO A 55 -10.64 -2.94 -8.09
N THR A 56 -11.33 -4.04 -8.34
CA THR A 56 -12.37 -4.10 -9.38
C THR A 56 -13.73 -4.34 -8.77
N THR A 57 -14.78 -4.14 -9.56
CA THR A 57 -16.16 -4.43 -9.16
C THR A 57 -16.75 -5.57 -9.97
N LEU A 58 -17.53 -6.42 -9.29
CA LEU A 58 -18.34 -7.47 -9.91
C LEU A 58 -19.74 -7.42 -9.29
N LEU A 59 -20.76 -7.33 -10.13
CA LEU A 59 -22.16 -7.42 -9.70
C LEU A 59 -22.62 -8.88 -9.72
N VAL A 60 -23.04 -9.40 -8.57
CA VAL A 60 -23.66 -10.74 -8.47
C VAL A 60 -25.07 -10.58 -7.92
N GLY A 61 -26.06 -10.64 -8.80
CA GLY A 61 -27.45 -10.38 -8.43
C GLY A 61 -27.63 -8.94 -7.91
N LYS A 62 -27.88 -8.80 -6.60
CA LYS A 62 -28.03 -7.51 -5.90
C LYS A 62 -26.84 -7.16 -4.99
N GLU A 63 -25.78 -7.96 -5.00
CA GLU A 63 -24.57 -7.71 -4.23
C GLU A 63 -23.48 -7.11 -5.12
N LEU A 64 -22.80 -6.08 -4.61
CA LEU A 64 -21.61 -5.52 -5.24
C LEU A 64 -20.37 -6.12 -4.58
N HIS A 65 -19.59 -6.85 -5.35
CA HIS A 65 -18.30 -7.37 -4.89
C HIS A 65 -17.19 -6.40 -5.27
N ILE A 66 -16.39 -6.01 -4.30
CA ILE A 66 -15.16 -5.24 -4.47
C ILE A 66 -13.99 -6.20 -4.31
N ARG A 67 -13.15 -6.28 -5.34
CA ARG A 67 -12.11 -7.30 -5.49
C ARG A 67 -10.72 -6.68 -5.40
N CYS A 68 -10.15 -6.74 -4.20
CA CYS A 68 -8.82 -6.20 -3.90
C CYS A 68 -7.71 -7.21 -4.26
N PHE A 69 -6.49 -6.71 -4.49
CA PHE A 69 -5.33 -7.60 -4.37
C PHE A 69 -5.31 -8.17 -2.94
N PRO A 70 -5.14 -9.50 -2.74
CA PRO A 70 -5.32 -10.09 -1.43
C PRO A 70 -4.29 -9.57 -0.43
N GLY A 71 -4.81 -9.10 0.70
CA GLY A 71 -4.11 -8.64 1.89
C GLY A 71 -5.17 -8.24 2.92
N ASN A 72 -5.03 -8.68 4.16
CA ASN A 72 -5.99 -8.44 5.22
C ASN A 72 -6.22 -6.95 5.42
N ASP A 73 -5.13 -6.19 5.61
CA ASP A 73 -5.21 -4.75 5.86
C ASP A 73 -5.75 -4.02 4.64
N HIS A 74 -5.40 -4.47 3.44
CA HIS A 74 -5.89 -3.87 2.21
C HIS A 74 -7.40 -4.07 2.01
N VAL A 75 -7.90 -5.26 2.30
CA VAL A 75 -9.33 -5.60 2.20
C VAL A 75 -10.14 -4.86 3.26
N GLU A 76 -9.67 -4.86 4.51
CA GLU A 76 -10.30 -4.10 5.60
C GLU A 76 -10.29 -2.60 5.30
N HIS A 77 -9.15 -2.03 4.92
CA HIS A 77 -9.01 -0.63 4.54
C HIS A 77 -10.04 -0.21 3.49
N TYR A 78 -10.24 -1.01 2.44
CA TYR A 78 -11.23 -0.69 1.41
C TYR A 78 -12.68 -0.77 1.91
N ALA A 79 -12.99 -1.74 2.78
CA ALA A 79 -14.32 -1.83 3.39
C ALA A 79 -14.62 -0.60 4.25
N GLU A 80 -13.66 -0.18 5.07
CA GLU A 80 -13.80 1.03 5.89
C GLU A 80 -13.93 2.30 5.04
N LEU A 81 -13.17 2.42 3.95
CA LEU A 81 -13.31 3.56 3.04
C LEU A 81 -14.72 3.64 2.44
N ILE A 82 -15.27 2.51 2.01
CA ILE A 82 -16.60 2.44 1.42
C ILE A 82 -17.67 2.76 2.48
N ALA A 83 -17.58 2.15 3.65
CA ALA A 83 -18.52 2.41 4.75
C ALA A 83 -18.48 3.88 5.17
N THR A 84 -17.29 4.46 5.31
CA THR A 84 -17.09 5.88 5.65
C THR A 84 -17.65 6.80 4.57
N PHE A 85 -17.42 6.48 3.30
CA PHE A 85 -17.99 7.24 2.18
C PHE A 85 -19.52 7.22 2.22
N LEU A 86 -20.13 6.05 2.36
CA LEU A 86 -21.59 5.90 2.41
C LEU A 86 -22.19 6.65 3.62
N GLU A 87 -21.52 6.61 4.77
CA GLU A 87 -21.95 7.32 5.98
C GLU A 87 -21.99 8.84 5.73
N ILE A 88 -20.94 9.38 5.10
CA ILE A 88 -20.88 10.79 4.71
C ILE A 88 -22.00 11.12 3.71
N GLN A 89 -22.20 10.29 2.69
CA GLN A 89 -23.25 10.53 1.69
C GLN A 89 -24.65 10.51 2.29
N HIS A 90 -24.90 9.58 3.20
CA HIS A 90 -26.15 9.51 3.95
C HIS A 90 -26.35 10.80 4.76
N ARG A 91 -25.35 11.25 5.52
CA ARG A 91 -25.41 12.52 6.26
C ARG A 91 -25.68 13.73 5.34
N ASN A 92 -25.21 13.68 4.10
CA ASN A 92 -25.46 14.69 3.08
C ASN A 92 -26.81 14.57 2.36
N GLY A 93 -27.69 13.64 2.77
CA GLY A 93 -29.04 13.49 2.24
C GLY A 93 -29.22 12.41 1.18
N HIS A 94 -28.16 11.69 0.78
CA HIS A 94 -28.23 10.61 -0.21
C HIS A 94 -28.71 9.29 0.43
N ARG A 95 -29.92 9.29 1.00
CA ARG A 95 -30.51 8.14 1.73
C ARG A 95 -30.86 6.94 0.84
N SER A 96 -30.85 7.10 -0.47
CA SER A 96 -31.13 6.04 -1.45
C SER A 96 -29.92 5.14 -1.74
N LEU A 97 -28.74 5.46 -1.21
CA LEU A 97 -27.54 4.62 -1.36
C LEU A 97 -27.52 3.51 -0.30
N THR A 98 -26.69 2.49 -0.54
CA THR A 98 -26.45 1.39 0.41
C THR A 98 -26.11 1.91 1.81
N LEU A 99 -26.67 1.28 2.84
CA LEU A 99 -26.32 1.61 4.23
C LEU A 99 -24.87 1.20 4.54
N PRO A 100 -24.11 2.00 5.30
CA PRO A 100 -22.74 1.66 5.71
C PRO A 100 -22.64 0.30 6.41
N SER A 101 -23.66 -0.06 7.20
CA SER A 101 -23.77 -1.37 7.88
C SER A 101 -23.84 -2.58 6.96
N ASN A 102 -24.14 -2.37 5.67
CA ASN A 102 -24.23 -3.44 4.67
C ASN A 102 -22.91 -3.63 3.91
N VAL A 103 -21.86 -2.90 4.30
CA VAL A 103 -20.49 -3.14 3.83
C VAL A 103 -19.86 -4.18 4.74
N VAL A 104 -19.42 -5.28 4.15
CA VAL A 104 -18.70 -6.34 4.85
C VAL A 104 -17.38 -6.62 4.13
N TYR A 105 -16.47 -7.28 4.82
CA TYR A 105 -15.27 -7.83 4.18
C TYR A 105 -15.02 -9.28 4.57
N ILE A 106 -14.32 -9.98 3.68
CA ILE A 106 -13.85 -11.35 3.91
C ILE A 106 -12.32 -11.29 3.96
N PRO A 107 -11.70 -11.47 5.15
CA PRO A 107 -10.26 -11.37 5.28
C PRO A 107 -9.58 -12.51 4.50
N PRO A 108 -8.64 -12.21 3.59
CA PRO A 108 -7.80 -13.23 2.98
C PRO A 108 -6.78 -13.75 3.99
N SER A 109 -6.36 -15.01 3.83
CA SER A 109 -5.23 -15.56 4.57
C SER A 109 -3.89 -15.17 3.92
N CYS A 110 -2.78 -15.29 4.66
CA CYS A 110 -1.43 -15.17 4.07
C CYS A 110 -1.23 -16.13 2.89
N SER A 111 -1.84 -17.32 2.94
CA SER A 111 -1.79 -18.29 1.84
C SER A 111 -2.50 -17.78 0.58
N ASP A 112 -3.59 -17.04 0.72
CA ASP A 112 -4.30 -16.45 -0.41
C ASP A 112 -3.45 -15.35 -1.06
N THR A 113 -2.78 -14.53 -0.24
CA THR A 113 -1.82 -13.51 -0.71
C THR A 113 -0.64 -14.14 -1.44
N GLN A 114 -0.01 -15.17 -0.87
CA GLN A 114 1.08 -15.89 -1.53
C GLN A 114 0.61 -16.52 -2.85
N LYS A 115 -0.54 -17.18 -2.87
CA LYS A 115 -1.12 -17.76 -4.09
C LYS A 115 -1.32 -16.69 -5.18
N ALA A 116 -1.82 -15.51 -4.82
CA ALA A 116 -1.97 -14.41 -5.74
C ALA A 116 -0.61 -13.89 -6.24
N LEU A 117 0.38 -13.72 -5.37
CA LEU A 117 1.74 -13.32 -5.76
C LEU A 117 2.36 -14.31 -6.75
N HIS A 118 2.22 -15.62 -6.51
CA HIS A 118 2.65 -16.68 -7.43
C HIS A 118 1.96 -16.64 -8.80
N ALA A 119 0.74 -16.14 -8.87
CA ALA A 119 0.01 -15.96 -10.12
C ALA A 119 0.46 -14.73 -10.92
N THR A 120 1.26 -13.84 -10.33
CA THR A 120 1.78 -12.64 -11.00
C THR A 120 3.08 -12.92 -11.79
N ASN A 121 3.55 -11.88 -12.49
CA ASN A 121 4.86 -11.84 -13.15
C ASN A 121 6.04 -11.60 -12.19
N LEU A 122 5.83 -11.54 -10.87
CA LEU A 122 6.94 -11.40 -9.91
C LEU A 122 7.92 -12.59 -9.97
N LYS A 123 7.42 -13.77 -10.36
CA LYS A 123 8.23 -14.96 -10.62
C LYS A 123 9.26 -14.77 -11.72
N ASP A 124 9.06 -13.80 -12.62
CA ASP A 124 9.95 -13.53 -13.74
C ASP A 124 11.05 -12.51 -13.38
N LEU A 125 11.03 -11.97 -12.15
CA LEU A 125 12.14 -11.15 -11.64
C LEU A 125 13.45 -11.95 -11.72
N PRO A 126 14.55 -11.37 -12.27
CA PRO A 126 15.82 -12.06 -12.40
C PRO A 126 16.31 -12.67 -11.08
N PRO A 127 16.83 -13.91 -11.08
CA PRO A 127 17.44 -14.50 -9.89
C PRO A 127 18.77 -13.81 -9.56
N HIS A 128 19.30 -14.06 -8.36
CA HIS A 128 20.62 -13.60 -7.91
C HIS A 128 20.75 -12.07 -7.80
N VAL A 129 19.67 -11.40 -7.37
CA VAL A 129 19.72 -10.00 -6.97
C VAL A 129 20.09 -9.92 -5.49
N ASP A 130 21.04 -9.07 -5.14
CA ASP A 130 21.52 -8.93 -3.75
C ASP A 130 20.54 -8.10 -2.90
N THR A 131 20.06 -6.99 -3.46
CA THR A 131 19.18 -6.03 -2.79
C THR A 131 17.93 -5.75 -3.65
N VAL A 132 16.75 -5.77 -3.03
CA VAL A 132 15.50 -5.33 -3.67
C VAL A 132 15.04 -4.01 -3.06
N VAL A 133 14.76 -3.02 -3.91
CA VAL A 133 14.16 -1.75 -3.51
C VAL A 133 12.68 -1.76 -3.87
N LEU A 134 11.81 -1.54 -2.88
CA LEU A 134 10.35 -1.52 -3.01
C LEU A 134 9.78 -0.11 -2.80
N GLY A 135 8.51 0.07 -3.20
CA GLY A 135 7.74 1.30 -2.97
C GLY A 135 7.75 2.25 -4.17
N LEU A 136 8.06 3.51 -3.95
CA LEU A 136 8.03 4.60 -4.94
C LEU A 136 9.29 4.62 -5.83
N VAL A 137 9.71 3.46 -6.33
CA VAL A 137 10.93 3.30 -7.12
C VAL A 137 10.96 4.11 -8.42
N HIS A 138 9.78 4.43 -8.99
CA HIS A 138 9.62 5.34 -10.13
C HIS A 138 9.90 6.82 -9.83
N ARG A 139 10.26 7.15 -8.59
CA ARG A 139 10.72 8.49 -8.19
C ARG A 139 12.24 8.53 -8.02
N LEU A 140 12.93 7.43 -8.30
CA LEU A 140 14.37 7.28 -8.16
C LEU A 140 15.07 7.27 -9.53
N ASP A 141 14.68 8.18 -10.43
CA ASP A 141 15.12 8.21 -11.83
C ASP A 141 16.64 8.27 -11.99
N ARG A 142 17.33 8.93 -11.06
CA ARG A 142 18.81 8.99 -11.03
C ARG A 142 19.46 7.64 -10.78
N LEU A 143 18.77 6.72 -10.09
CA LEU A 143 19.24 5.38 -9.78
C LEU A 143 18.76 4.35 -10.81
N THR A 144 17.54 4.52 -11.33
CA THR A 144 16.97 3.65 -12.35
C THR A 144 17.42 4.02 -13.76
N GLY A 145 17.97 5.22 -13.96
CA GLY A 145 18.46 5.72 -15.25
C GLY A 145 17.35 6.07 -16.24
N GLY A 146 16.14 6.37 -15.75
CA GLY A 146 14.97 6.67 -16.60
C GLY A 146 14.60 5.53 -17.56
N ALA A 147 14.96 4.29 -17.22
CA ALA A 147 14.80 3.15 -18.10
C ALA A 147 13.36 2.64 -18.16
N GLU A 148 13.04 1.99 -19.27
CA GLU A 148 11.80 1.23 -19.41
C GLU A 148 11.75 0.08 -18.40
N TRP A 149 10.63 -0.02 -17.69
CA TRP A 149 10.37 -1.07 -16.72
C TRP A 149 10.18 -2.40 -17.43
N GLN A 150 10.96 -3.42 -17.02
CA GLN A 150 10.71 -4.80 -17.43
C GLN A 150 9.44 -5.34 -16.76
N GLY A 151 8.99 -6.53 -17.18
CA GLY A 151 7.80 -7.19 -16.61
C GLY A 151 6.52 -6.99 -17.42
N GLY A 152 6.58 -6.30 -18.56
CA GLY A 152 5.45 -6.06 -19.47
C GLY A 152 4.44 -5.05 -18.91
N SER A 153 3.62 -4.46 -19.78
CA SER A 153 2.58 -3.49 -19.40
C SER A 153 1.45 -4.12 -18.59
N ASP A 154 1.17 -5.40 -18.85
CA ASP A 154 -0.02 -6.10 -18.34
C ASP A 154 0.25 -6.86 -17.03
N GLY A 155 1.52 -6.92 -16.60
CA GLY A 155 1.91 -7.58 -15.36
C GLY A 155 1.52 -6.78 -14.11
N CYS A 156 1.53 -7.42 -12.93
CA CYS A 156 1.35 -6.71 -11.66
C CYS A 156 2.60 -5.94 -11.25
N PHE A 157 3.77 -6.44 -11.61
CA PHE A 157 5.05 -5.89 -11.20
C PHE A 157 5.83 -5.36 -12.42
N GLY A 158 6.67 -4.36 -12.17
CA GLY A 158 7.67 -3.93 -13.11
C GLY A 158 8.99 -3.71 -12.40
N TRP A 159 10.10 -3.97 -13.08
CA TRP A 159 11.42 -3.84 -12.45
C TRP A 159 12.49 -3.31 -13.37
N VAL A 160 13.53 -2.75 -12.75
CA VAL A 160 14.80 -2.39 -13.37
C VAL A 160 15.91 -2.96 -12.51
N VAL A 161 16.86 -3.66 -13.12
CA VAL A 161 18.05 -4.18 -12.44
C VAL A 161 19.25 -3.30 -12.79
N ARG A 162 20.02 -2.93 -11.76
CA ARG A 162 21.23 -2.13 -11.88
C ARG A 162 22.35 -2.75 -11.06
N LYS A 163 23.57 -2.61 -11.56
CA LYS A 163 24.77 -2.99 -10.82
C LYS A 163 25.35 -1.75 -10.15
N PHE A 164 25.52 -1.81 -8.83
CA PHE A 164 26.21 -0.79 -8.04
C PHE A 164 27.42 -1.44 -7.38
N ASN A 165 28.62 -1.08 -7.85
CA ASN A 165 29.85 -1.80 -7.51
C ASN A 165 29.67 -3.30 -7.78
N ASP A 166 29.84 -4.17 -6.79
CA ASP A 166 29.69 -5.61 -6.93
C ASP A 166 28.29 -6.13 -6.58
N ARG A 167 27.32 -5.26 -6.30
CA ARG A 167 25.94 -5.65 -5.96
C ARG A 167 24.98 -5.44 -7.12
N LEU A 168 24.13 -6.44 -7.36
CA LEU A 168 22.95 -6.33 -8.21
C LEU A 168 21.75 -5.87 -7.38
N VAL A 169 21.14 -4.78 -7.81
CA VAL A 169 20.00 -4.14 -7.14
C VAL A 169 18.82 -4.14 -8.09
N ALA A 170 17.69 -4.70 -7.66
CA ALA A 170 16.43 -4.61 -8.39
C ALA A 170 15.53 -3.56 -7.77
N PHE A 171 15.12 -2.58 -8.56
CA PHE A 171 14.05 -1.65 -8.22
C PHE A 171 12.74 -2.26 -8.70
N VAL A 172 11.82 -2.55 -7.79
CA VAL A 172 10.58 -3.28 -8.10
C VAL A 172 9.38 -2.41 -7.73
N GLY A 173 8.61 -2.04 -8.74
CA GLY A 173 7.34 -1.34 -8.58
C GLY A 173 6.16 -2.30 -8.74
N CYS A 174 5.05 -1.98 -8.06
CA CYS A 174 3.82 -2.74 -8.11
C CYS A 174 2.69 -1.85 -8.66
N ARG A 175 1.97 -2.33 -9.68
CA ARG A 175 0.84 -1.61 -10.29
C ARG A 175 -0.40 -1.67 -9.41
N PRO A 176 -0.80 -2.83 -8.84
CA PRO A 176 -1.70 -2.88 -7.70
C PRO A 176 -1.18 -2.01 -6.57
N SER A 177 -2.10 -1.31 -5.91
CA SER A 177 -1.78 -0.69 -4.63
C SER A 177 -1.59 -1.83 -3.63
N PHE A 178 -0.37 -2.06 -3.14
CA PHE A 178 -0.16 -2.90 -1.97
C PHE A 178 -0.18 -2.03 -0.72
N TRP A 179 -0.72 -2.58 0.36
CA TRP A 179 -1.03 -1.89 1.59
C TRP A 179 -0.91 -2.89 2.74
N GLY A 180 -0.33 -2.48 3.86
CA GLY A 180 -0.26 -3.34 5.04
C GLY A 180 0.53 -4.61 4.80
N ASP A 181 -0.06 -5.72 5.26
CA ASP A 181 0.44 -7.08 5.16
C ASP A 181 0.86 -7.55 3.76
N ILE A 182 0.35 -6.97 2.67
CA ILE A 182 0.84 -7.33 1.33
C ILE A 182 2.35 -7.06 1.18
N ALA A 183 2.86 -6.03 1.85
CA ALA A 183 4.28 -5.70 1.81
C ALA A 183 5.15 -6.81 2.43
N SER A 184 4.72 -7.41 3.55
CA SER A 184 5.43 -8.53 4.19
C SER A 184 5.43 -9.76 3.28
N GLU A 185 4.28 -10.06 2.66
CA GLU A 185 4.13 -11.22 1.80
C GLU A 185 4.96 -11.11 0.51
N ILE A 186 5.15 -9.90 -0.03
CA ILE A 186 6.10 -9.66 -1.12
C ILE A 186 7.53 -9.98 -0.68
N VAL A 187 7.94 -9.52 0.52
CA VAL A 187 9.28 -9.79 1.06
C VAL A 187 9.49 -11.29 1.30
N HIS A 188 8.52 -11.97 1.91
CA HIS A 188 8.55 -13.42 2.09
C HIS A 188 8.68 -14.16 0.76
N TYR A 189 7.89 -13.77 -0.24
CA TYR A 189 7.98 -14.35 -1.58
C TYR A 189 9.38 -14.18 -2.18
N LEU A 190 9.96 -12.98 -2.10
CA LEU A 190 11.29 -12.69 -2.66
C LEU A 190 12.40 -13.43 -1.90
N ALA A 191 12.34 -13.46 -0.57
CA ALA A 191 13.30 -14.19 0.26
C ALA A 191 13.28 -15.69 -0.08
N ALA A 192 12.09 -16.28 -0.20
CA ALA A 192 11.92 -17.71 -0.49
C ALA A 192 12.30 -18.09 -1.93
N SER A 193 11.97 -17.25 -2.92
CA SER A 193 12.09 -17.61 -4.35
C SER A 193 13.31 -17.02 -5.06
N LYS A 194 13.90 -15.92 -4.55
CA LYS A 194 14.97 -15.17 -5.22
C LYS A 194 16.28 -15.11 -4.44
N ARG A 195 16.31 -15.58 -3.18
CA ARG A 195 17.49 -15.58 -2.29
C ARG A 195 18.11 -14.18 -2.13
N ILE A 196 17.26 -13.18 -1.95
CA ILE A 196 17.70 -11.80 -1.72
C ILE A 196 18.32 -11.67 -0.32
N SER A 197 19.30 -10.77 -0.16
CA SER A 197 19.96 -10.54 1.13
C SER A 197 19.43 -9.33 1.87
N GLU A 198 18.81 -8.39 1.16
CA GLU A 198 18.43 -7.08 1.69
C GLU A 198 17.20 -6.54 0.96
N VAL A 199 16.30 -5.92 1.73
CA VAL A 199 15.17 -5.15 1.21
C VAL A 199 15.31 -3.71 1.68
N LEU A 200 15.18 -2.77 0.75
CA LEU A 200 15.06 -1.35 1.04
C LEU A 200 13.66 -0.89 0.66
N TYR A 201 12.98 -0.17 1.55
CA TYR A 201 11.68 0.43 1.25
C TYR A 201 11.81 1.93 1.08
N PHE A 202 11.27 2.47 -0.01
CA PHE A 202 11.21 3.89 -0.28
C PHE A 202 9.76 4.33 -0.44
N GLY A 203 9.21 5.02 0.56
CA GLY A 203 7.79 5.36 0.62
C GLY A 203 7.53 6.77 1.12
N LYS A 204 6.26 7.04 1.43
CA LYS A 204 5.83 8.24 2.15
C LYS A 204 5.22 7.80 3.47
N LEU A 205 5.35 8.65 4.47
CA LEU A 205 4.77 8.44 5.79
C LEU A 205 4.23 9.75 6.36
N GLY A 206 3.40 9.64 7.39
CA GLY A 206 2.95 10.76 8.20
C GLY A 206 3.88 11.00 9.38
N SER A 207 4.18 12.24 9.70
CA SER A 207 4.76 12.61 11.00
C SER A 207 3.64 12.81 12.01
N VAL A 208 3.78 12.25 13.21
CA VAL A 208 2.89 12.51 14.35
C VAL A 208 3.41 13.65 15.23
N LYS A 209 4.64 14.11 15.00
CA LYS A 209 5.23 15.27 15.70
C LYS A 209 4.81 16.58 15.06
N LYS A 210 4.65 17.60 15.90
CA LYS A 210 4.38 18.98 15.49
C LYS A 210 5.62 19.63 14.89
N GLY A 211 5.42 20.59 13.99
CA GLY A 211 6.50 21.41 13.42
C GLY A 211 7.26 20.79 12.25
N ILE A 212 7.01 19.51 11.93
CA ILE A 212 7.60 18.86 10.77
C ILE A 212 6.81 19.24 9.51
N ARG A 213 7.48 19.91 8.57
CA ARG A 213 6.89 20.27 7.27
C ARG A 213 6.91 19.07 6.32
N PRO A 214 5.79 18.72 5.65
CA PRO A 214 5.77 17.64 4.68
C PRO A 214 6.77 17.84 3.53
N ASN A 215 7.38 16.74 3.07
CA ASN A 215 8.34 16.69 1.95
C ASN A 215 9.65 17.46 2.14
N ASN A 216 10.02 17.81 3.37
CA ASN A 216 11.29 18.51 3.66
C ASN A 216 12.40 17.61 4.21
N TYR A 217 12.05 16.41 4.68
CA TYR A 217 12.98 15.52 5.39
C TYR A 217 12.86 14.09 4.86
N LEU A 218 13.98 13.36 4.95
CA LEU A 218 13.98 11.91 4.99
C LEU A 218 13.56 11.46 6.39
N ALA A 219 12.80 10.38 6.45
CA ALA A 219 12.41 9.74 7.70
C ALA A 219 12.89 8.29 7.65
N THR A 220 13.58 7.86 8.70
CA THR A 220 14.12 6.50 8.80
C THR A 220 14.21 6.09 10.26
N GLY A 221 14.48 4.82 10.50
CA GLY A 221 14.49 4.24 11.83
C GLY A 221 14.83 2.76 11.79
N SER A 222 14.80 2.16 12.97
CA SER A 222 15.15 0.75 13.19
C SER A 222 14.08 0.03 14.01
N SER A 223 12.90 0.65 14.18
CA SER A 223 11.79 0.06 14.93
C SER A 223 10.42 0.59 14.51
N SER A 224 9.40 -0.26 14.62
CA SER A 224 7.99 0.05 14.38
C SER A 224 7.10 -0.68 15.38
N TYR A 225 6.02 -0.05 15.82
CA TYR A 225 4.93 -0.75 16.49
C TYR A 225 3.98 -1.36 15.46
N VAL A 226 3.86 -2.68 15.45
CA VAL A 226 2.93 -3.45 14.62
C VAL A 226 1.95 -4.18 15.53
N SER A 227 0.66 -3.87 15.42
CA SER A 227 -0.38 -4.44 16.30
C SER A 227 -0.06 -4.31 17.79
N GLY A 228 0.57 -3.19 18.18
CA GLY A 228 0.99 -2.91 19.56
C GLY A 228 2.29 -3.59 19.99
N GLN A 229 2.91 -4.42 19.15
CA GLN A 229 4.20 -5.06 19.42
C GLN A 229 5.33 -4.31 18.75
N LEU A 230 6.46 -4.16 19.46
CA LEU A 230 7.64 -3.51 18.90
C LEU A 230 8.43 -4.50 18.05
N VAL A 231 8.56 -4.19 16.77
CA VAL A 231 9.45 -4.88 15.82
C VAL A 231 10.69 -4.03 15.61
N MET A 232 11.86 -4.67 15.51
CA MET A 232 13.14 -4.00 15.31
C MET A 232 13.92 -4.65 14.17
N TRP A 233 14.68 -3.85 13.43
CA TRP A 233 15.51 -4.33 12.31
C TRP A 233 16.85 -3.60 12.27
N GLN A 234 17.79 -4.15 11.50
CA GLN A 234 19.03 -3.46 11.19
C GLN A 234 18.79 -2.48 10.03
N ASN A 235 18.94 -1.18 10.28
CA ASN A 235 18.80 -0.17 9.24
C ASN A 235 20.04 -0.11 8.34
N ALA A 236 19.94 -0.71 7.15
CA ALA A 236 21.02 -0.73 6.16
C ALA A 236 21.45 0.67 5.67
N LEU A 237 20.55 1.66 5.70
CA LEU A 237 20.81 3.02 5.21
C LEU A 237 21.35 3.96 6.29
N GLU A 238 21.26 3.60 7.56
CA GLU A 238 21.65 4.46 8.69
C GLU A 238 23.07 5.02 8.56
N PRO A 239 24.13 4.22 8.28
CA PRO A 239 25.48 4.75 8.14
C PRO A 239 25.62 5.77 7.01
N SER A 240 24.98 5.52 5.86
CA SER A 240 25.04 6.41 4.70
C SER A 240 24.29 7.71 4.95
N VAL A 241 23.10 7.63 5.54
CA VAL A 241 22.26 8.79 5.82
C VAL A 241 22.91 9.71 6.86
N ASN A 242 23.49 9.14 7.91
CA ASN A 242 24.25 9.89 8.92
C ASN A 242 25.47 10.61 8.33
N LEU A 243 26.09 10.03 7.29
CA LEU A 243 27.24 10.62 6.64
C LEU A 243 26.87 11.75 5.67
N VAL A 244 25.82 11.58 4.85
CA VAL A 244 25.56 12.47 3.70
C VAL A 244 24.36 13.39 3.85
N ALA A 245 23.43 13.09 4.76
CA ALA A 245 22.20 13.85 4.94
C ALA A 245 21.73 13.98 6.40
N PRO A 246 22.64 14.20 7.39
CA PRO A 246 22.25 14.23 8.80
C PRO A 246 21.25 15.36 9.13
N GLU A 247 21.42 16.53 8.51
CA GLU A 247 20.54 17.69 8.73
C GLU A 247 19.18 17.58 7.98
N HIS A 248 19.07 16.63 7.07
CA HIS A 248 17.88 16.40 6.25
C HIS A 248 17.16 15.10 6.60
N THR A 249 17.53 14.46 7.71
CA THR A 249 16.97 13.18 8.13
C THR A 249 16.50 13.24 9.57
N ILE A 250 15.32 12.69 9.82
CA ILE A 250 14.79 12.47 11.16
C ILE A 250 14.81 10.96 11.41
N PHE A 251 15.56 10.56 12.44
CA PHE A 251 15.55 9.18 12.95
C PHE A 251 14.48 9.06 14.03
N GLY A 252 13.63 8.04 13.93
CA GLY A 252 12.51 7.89 14.85
C GLY A 252 11.85 6.52 14.85
N THR A 253 10.92 6.34 15.78
CA THR A 253 10.11 5.12 15.89
C THR A 253 8.88 5.24 15.01
N HIS A 254 8.58 4.18 14.27
CA HIS A 254 7.40 4.09 13.43
C HIS A 254 6.22 3.45 14.20
N ILE A 255 5.01 3.69 13.72
CA ILE A 255 3.84 2.88 14.04
C ILE A 255 3.16 2.48 12.74
N THR A 256 2.86 1.20 12.61
CA THR A 256 2.23 0.65 11.42
C THR A 256 0.75 0.41 11.66
N LEU A 257 -0.09 0.99 10.78
CA LEU A 257 -1.55 0.89 10.87
C LEU A 257 -2.14 0.29 9.59
N GLY A 258 -3.14 -0.57 9.77
CA GLY A 258 -3.87 -1.18 8.66
C GLY A 258 -4.74 -0.20 7.86
N SER A 259 -5.01 1.01 8.35
CA SER A 259 -5.82 1.99 7.62
C SER A 259 -5.55 3.43 8.08
N VAL A 260 -5.46 4.36 7.14
CA VAL A 260 -5.38 5.82 7.46
C VAL A 260 -6.65 6.34 8.13
N LEU A 261 -7.75 5.57 8.12
CA LEU A 261 -8.98 5.92 8.84
C LEU A 261 -8.83 5.74 10.35
N HIS A 262 -7.86 4.93 10.80
CA HIS A 262 -7.54 4.77 12.22
C HIS A 262 -6.77 5.97 12.79
N GLU A 263 -6.23 6.83 11.93
CA GLU A 263 -5.53 8.07 12.33
C GLU A 263 -6.51 9.18 12.78
N THR A 264 -7.18 8.92 13.90
CA THR A 264 -8.11 9.84 14.56
C THR A 264 -7.38 10.80 15.51
N ARG A 265 -8.11 11.81 16.02
CA ARG A 265 -7.55 12.73 17.03
C ARG A 265 -7.31 12.03 18.36
N ASP A 266 -8.20 11.11 18.73
CA ASP A 266 -8.11 10.36 19.98
C ASP A 266 -6.93 9.40 19.91
N TRP A 267 -6.79 8.66 18.81
CA TRP A 267 -5.62 7.83 18.53
C TRP A 267 -4.31 8.64 18.64
N LEU A 268 -4.24 9.82 18.00
CA LEU A 268 -3.06 10.69 18.07
C LEU A 268 -2.76 11.16 19.50
N GLY A 269 -3.79 11.34 20.33
CA GLY A 269 -3.66 11.75 21.73
C GLY A 269 -3.18 10.64 22.66
N GLU A 270 -3.40 9.37 22.28
CA GLU A 270 -2.99 8.17 23.04
C GLU A 270 -1.62 7.63 22.61
N LEU A 271 -1.03 8.16 21.53
CA LEU A 271 0.26 7.67 21.04
C LEU A 271 1.38 7.84 22.09
N PRO A 272 2.25 6.82 22.27
CA PRO A 272 3.45 6.96 23.07
C PRO A 272 4.33 8.11 22.56
N ALA A 273 4.94 8.85 23.50
CA ALA A 273 5.84 9.95 23.16
C ALA A 273 7.06 9.51 22.32
N SER A 274 7.39 8.22 22.32
CA SER A 274 8.47 7.64 21.51
C SER A 274 8.12 7.48 20.02
N VAL A 275 6.85 7.56 19.62
CA VAL A 275 6.43 7.39 18.22
C VAL A 275 6.59 8.71 17.46
N ASP A 276 7.21 8.64 16.29
CA ASP A 276 7.52 9.78 15.43
C ASP A 276 6.76 9.76 14.11
N PHE A 277 6.57 8.56 13.55
CA PHE A 277 6.04 8.35 12.21
C PHE A 277 4.91 7.33 12.17
N VAL A 278 3.99 7.50 11.23
CA VAL A 278 2.92 6.53 10.93
C VAL A 278 2.90 6.19 9.45
N ASP A 279 2.76 4.91 9.13
CA ASP A 279 2.63 4.40 7.78
C ASP A 279 1.95 3.01 7.76
N PRO A 280 1.60 2.46 6.59
CA PRO A 280 0.98 1.13 6.51
C PRO A 280 1.96 -0.02 6.27
N GLU A 281 3.24 0.19 5.91
CA GLU A 281 4.07 -0.89 5.34
C GLU A 281 5.39 -1.17 6.07
N ILE A 282 6.06 -0.17 6.64
CA ILE A 282 7.44 -0.26 7.15
C ILE A 282 7.57 -1.35 8.21
N GLY A 283 6.67 -1.38 9.19
CA GLY A 283 6.67 -2.41 10.21
C GLY A 283 6.31 -3.80 9.68
N MET A 284 5.54 -3.90 8.59
CA MET A 284 5.22 -5.19 7.95
C MET A 284 6.40 -5.74 7.16
N ILE A 285 7.28 -4.87 6.64
CA ILE A 285 8.47 -5.27 5.87
C ILE A 285 9.61 -5.79 6.79
N ALA A 286 9.62 -5.37 8.05
CA ALA A 286 10.69 -5.59 9.01
C ALA A 286 10.78 -7.02 9.58
#